data_AF-A0A6B0XVL2-F1
#
_entry.id   AF-A0A6B0XVL2-F1
#
_cell.length_a   1.000
_cell.length_b   1.000
_cell.length_c   1.000
_cell.angle_alpha   90.00
_cell.angle_beta   90.00
_cell.angle_gamma   90.00
#
_symmetry.space_group_name_H-M   'P 1'
#
loop_
_entity.id
_entity.type
_entity.pdbx_description
1 polymer ?
#
loop_
_entity_poly.entity_id
_entity_poly.type
_entity_poly.pdbx_seq_one_letter_code
_entity_poly.pdbx_strand_id
1 'polypeptide(L)'
;MTKRLLVYGDSNSFGTAPQGHLASRPVHPPGARWGDVLASGLGADWDVVIEGLPGRTTVLDDPVEGAFRNGLTVLPAILHSHEPIDVLAICLGTNDQKHAFGRNAQDIALCVA
;
A
#
# COMPACT_ATOMS: atom_id res chain seq x y z
N MET A 1 -0.04 -24.85 10.34
CA MET A 1 0.94 -23.88 9.84
C MET A 1 0.18 -22.61 9.56
N THR A 2 0.69 -21.47 10.01
CA THR A 2 0.05 -20.16 9.79
C THR A 2 0.29 -19.71 8.36
N LYS A 3 -0.77 -19.29 7.64
CA LYS A 3 -0.67 -18.76 6.27
C LYS A 3 -0.32 -17.28 6.32
N ARG A 4 0.54 -16.79 5.43
CA ARG A 4 0.91 -15.37 5.35
C ARG A 4 0.17 -14.63 4.26
N LEU A 5 -0.50 -13.55 4.64
CA LEU A 5 -1.05 -12.54 3.75
C LEU A 5 -0.19 -11.27 3.82
N LEU A 6 0.39 -10.87 2.70
CA LEU A 6 1.06 -9.59 2.55
C LEU A 6 0.11 -8.58 1.89
N VAL A 7 -0.19 -7.48 2.58
CA VAL A 7 -0.93 -6.34 2.02
C VAL A 7 0.08 -5.29 1.56
N TYR A 8 0.16 -5.07 0.25
CA TYR A 8 1.00 -4.05 -0.37
C TYR A 8 0.15 -2.87 -0.82
N GLY A 9 0.34 -1.69 -0.23
CA GLY A 9 -0.50 -0.55 -0.59
C GLY A 9 0.05 0.82 -0.23
N ASP A 10 -0.85 1.81 -0.30
CA ASP A 10 -0.54 3.21 -0.07
C ASP A 10 -0.92 3.68 1.36
N SER A 11 -1.26 4.97 1.52
CA SER A 11 -1.74 5.56 2.77
C SER A 11 -3.00 4.90 3.32
N ASN A 12 -3.87 4.37 2.44
CA ASN A 12 -5.08 3.67 2.85
C ASN A 12 -4.72 2.37 3.58
N SER A 13 -3.72 1.64 3.10
CA SER A 13 -3.17 0.45 3.77
C SER A 13 -2.36 0.78 5.01
N PHE A 14 -1.60 1.88 4.99
CA PHE A 14 -0.89 2.36 6.19
C PHE A 14 -1.85 2.76 7.33
N GLY A 15 -3.07 3.17 6.98
CA GLY A 15 -4.07 3.65 7.91
C GLY A 15 -3.99 5.16 8.17
N THR A 16 -3.54 5.95 7.19
CA THR A 16 -3.64 7.42 7.27
C THR A 16 -5.11 7.83 7.36
N ALA A 17 -5.48 8.54 8.42
CA ALA A 17 -6.83 9.04 8.61
C ALA A 17 -7.06 10.31 7.75
N PRO A 18 -8.32 10.71 7.51
CA PRO A 18 -8.62 11.95 6.80
C PRO A 18 -7.91 13.16 7.41
N GLN A 19 -7.16 13.88 6.57
CA GLN A 19 -6.39 15.04 6.98
C GLN A 19 -7.29 16.27 7.06
N GLY A 20 -7.27 16.97 8.20
CA GLY A 20 -7.98 18.26 8.34
C GLY A 20 -7.24 19.43 7.69
N HIS A 21 -5.93 19.31 7.50
CA HIS A 21 -5.08 20.30 6.82
C HIS A 21 -3.78 19.67 6.31
N LEU A 22 -3.08 20.35 5.39
CA LEU A 22 -1.90 19.81 4.67
C LEU A 22 -0.73 19.36 5.57
N ALA A 23 -0.54 20.02 6.72
CA ALA A 23 0.51 19.63 7.67
C ALA A 23 0.11 18.45 8.59
N SER A 24 -1.17 18.04 8.60
CA SER A 24 -1.63 16.95 9.46
C SER A 24 -1.32 15.61 8.81
N ARG A 25 -0.86 14.64 9.60
CA ARG A 25 -0.68 13.25 9.16
C ARG A 25 -1.29 12.31 10.20
N PRO A 26 -2.60 12.40 10.44
CA PRO A 26 -3.24 11.54 11.44
C PRO A 26 -3.20 10.10 10.95
N VAL A 27 -3.10 9.17 11.89
CA VAL A 27 -3.07 7.74 11.63
C VAL A 27 -4.13 7.10 12.51
N HIS A 28 -4.93 6.21 11.94
CA HIS A 28 -5.86 5.42 12.72
C HIS A 28 -5.11 4.64 13.80
N PRO A 29 -5.68 4.55 15.02
CA PRO A 29 -5.06 3.78 16.09
C PRO A 29 -4.97 2.29 15.69
N PRO A 30 -4.04 1.54 16.30
CA PRO A 30 -4.01 0.08 16.15
C PRO A 30 -5.39 -0.53 16.43
N GLY A 31 -5.79 -1.52 15.64
CA GLY A 31 -7.10 -2.17 15.70
C GLY A 31 -8.19 -1.49 14.88
N ALA A 32 -8.01 -0.22 14.49
CA ALA A 32 -8.96 0.51 13.65
C ALA A 32 -8.53 0.60 12.18
N ARG A 33 -7.27 0.26 11.85
CA ARG A 33 -6.79 0.18 10.47
C ARG A 33 -7.41 -1.04 9.82
N TRP A 34 -7.77 -0.94 8.54
CA TRP A 34 -8.45 -2.07 7.88
C TRP A 34 -7.58 -3.34 7.83
N GLY A 35 -6.26 -3.21 7.79
CA GLY A 35 -5.33 -4.34 7.91
C GLY A 35 -5.43 -5.06 9.27
N ASP A 36 -5.61 -4.31 10.36
CA ASP A 36 -5.81 -4.89 11.70
C ASP A 36 -7.18 -5.58 11.80
N VAL A 37 -8.22 -4.95 11.24
CA VAL A 37 -9.58 -5.52 11.18
C VAL A 37 -9.58 -6.81 10.35
N LEU A 38 -8.88 -6.81 9.21
CA LEU A 38 -8.69 -7.97 8.35
C LEU A 38 -7.99 -9.10 9.11
N ALA A 39 -6.87 -8.80 9.77
CA ALA A 39 -6.12 -9.79 10.56
C ALA A 39 -7.00 -10.41 11.65
N SER A 40 -7.75 -9.58 12.38
CA SER A 40 -8.69 -10.07 13.38
C SER A 40 -9.81 -10.92 12.79
N GLY A 41 -10.33 -10.59 11.61
CA GLY A 41 -11.38 -11.35 10.94
C GLY A 41 -10.91 -12.69 10.35
N LEU A 42 -9.65 -12.77 9.89
CA LEU A 42 -9.03 -14.00 9.39
C LEU A 42 -8.66 -14.97 10.52
N GLY A 43 -8.36 -14.44 11.71
CA GLY A 43 -8.07 -15.25 12.90
C GLY A 43 -6.65 -15.80 12.95
N ALA A 44 -6.38 -16.63 13.96
CA ALA A 44 -5.03 -17.07 14.34
C ALA A 44 -4.30 -17.96 13.32
N ASP A 45 -5.01 -18.49 12.32
CA ASP A 45 -4.42 -19.27 11.23
C ASP A 45 -3.73 -18.40 10.18
N TRP A 46 -3.83 -17.06 10.30
CA TRP A 46 -3.23 -16.11 9.38
C TRP A 46 -2.24 -15.17 10.07
N ASP A 47 -1.12 -14.95 9.40
CA ASP A 47 -0.14 -13.88 9.67
C ASP A 47 -0.34 -12.79 8.62
N VAL A 48 -0.78 -11.62 9.04
CA VAL A 48 -1.07 -10.50 8.13
C VAL A 48 0.01 -9.44 8.27
N VAL A 49 0.77 -9.22 7.19
CA VAL A 49 1.81 -8.21 7.11
C VAL A 49 1.30 -7.04 6.29
N ILE A 50 1.35 -5.83 6.86
CA ILE A 50 0.90 -4.61 6.18
C ILE A 50 2.10 -3.77 5.74
N GLU A 51 2.38 -3.79 4.44
CA GLU A 51 3.35 -2.94 3.75
C GLU A 51 2.63 -1.75 3.11
N GLY A 52 2.12 -0.84 3.96
CA GLY A 52 1.49 0.41 3.53
C GLY A 52 2.48 1.57 3.49
N LEU A 53 2.60 2.26 2.36
CA LEU A 53 3.47 3.42 2.21
C LEU A 53 2.68 4.62 1.66
N PRO A 54 2.40 5.65 2.48
CA PRO A 54 1.74 6.87 2.01
C PRO A 54 2.44 7.45 0.78
N GLY A 55 1.67 7.79 -0.26
CA GLY A 55 2.21 8.32 -1.52
C GLY A 55 2.70 7.26 -2.53
N ARG A 56 2.67 5.97 -2.20
CA ARG A 56 3.07 4.90 -3.13
C ARG A 56 2.17 4.88 -4.38
N THR A 57 2.79 4.81 -5.55
CA THR A 57 2.15 4.65 -6.87
C THR A 57 2.26 3.20 -7.33
N THR A 58 1.62 2.85 -8.44
CA THR A 58 1.78 1.53 -9.06
C THR A 58 3.22 1.34 -9.61
N VAL A 59 3.59 2.15 -10.61
CA VAL A 59 4.85 2.01 -11.37
C VAL A 59 5.59 3.32 -11.62
N LEU A 60 5.17 4.41 -10.97
CA LEU A 60 5.65 5.76 -11.26
C LEU A 60 6.61 6.25 -10.20
N ASP A 61 7.76 6.78 -10.63
CA ASP A 61 8.61 7.56 -9.73
C ASP A 61 7.93 8.90 -9.41
N ASP A 62 7.82 9.24 -8.12
CA ASP A 62 7.29 10.55 -7.73
C ASP A 62 8.43 11.58 -7.80
N PRO A 63 8.34 12.62 -8.66
CA PRO A 63 9.42 13.59 -8.83
C PRO A 63 9.58 14.53 -7.63
N VAL A 64 8.60 14.57 -6.73
CA VAL A 64 8.59 15.42 -5.53
C VAL A 64 8.92 14.60 -4.28
N GLU A 65 8.26 13.45 -4.12
CA GLU A 65 8.43 12.60 -2.94
C GLU A 65 9.56 11.57 -3.07
N GLY A 66 9.99 11.25 -4.30
CA GLY A 66 11.13 10.38 -4.60
C GLY A 66 10.75 9.06 -5.28
N ALA A 67 11.72 8.47 -5.99
CA ALA A 67 11.56 7.22 -6.75
C ALA A 67 11.17 6.01 -5.88
N PHE A 68 11.41 6.05 -4.57
CA PHE A 68 10.98 4.99 -3.64
C PHE A 68 9.44 4.94 -3.45
N ARG A 69 8.68 5.87 -4.03
CA ARG A 69 7.23 5.77 -4.15
C ARG A 69 6.76 4.81 -5.24
N ASN A 70 7.64 4.46 -6.17
CA ASN A 70 7.32 3.50 -7.22
C ASN A 70 7.12 2.11 -6.62
N GLY A 71 5.88 1.62 -6.67
CA GLY A 71 5.52 0.32 -6.12
C GLY A 71 6.33 -0.82 -6.74
N LEU A 72 6.45 -0.84 -8.06
CA LEU A 72 7.20 -1.87 -8.77
C LEU A 72 8.69 -1.88 -8.42
N THR A 73 9.31 -0.71 -8.23
CA THR A 73 10.73 -0.61 -7.85
C THR A 73 11.00 -1.22 -6.48
N VAL A 74 10.09 -1.05 -5.51
CA VAL A 74 10.30 -1.51 -4.12
C VAL A 74 9.76 -2.94 -3.89
N LEU A 75 8.77 -3.37 -4.66
CA LEU A 75 8.07 -4.65 -4.45
C LEU A 75 8.99 -5.88 -4.38
N PRO A 76 10.01 -6.07 -5.26
CA PRO A 76 10.87 -7.25 -5.19
C PRO A 76 11.58 -7.41 -3.84
N ALA A 77 12.11 -6.32 -3.27
CA ALA A 77 12.78 -6.37 -1.98
C ALA A 77 11.82 -6.77 -0.86
N ILE A 78 10.58 -6.26 -0.91
CA ILE A 78 9.53 -6.57 0.05
C ILE A 78 9.06 -8.02 -0.08
N LEU A 79 8.88 -8.54 -1.30
CA LEU A 79 8.52 -9.93 -1.49
C LEU A 79 9.56 -10.86 -0.89
N HIS A 80 10.84 -10.66 -1.20
CA HIS A 80 11.92 -11.49 -0.70
C HIS A 80 12.17 -11.33 0.81
N SER A 81 11.91 -10.16 1.41
CA SER A 81 12.07 -9.98 2.85
C SER A 81 10.98 -10.65 3.69
N HIS A 82 9.84 -10.99 3.08
CA HIS A 82 8.66 -11.53 3.78
C HIS A 82 8.30 -12.97 3.38
N GLU A 83 9.13 -13.65 2.58
CA GLU A 83 8.94 -15.07 2.26
C GLU A 83 8.85 -15.97 3.52
N PRO A 84 8.03 -17.03 3.51
CA PRO A 84 7.06 -17.40 2.48
C PRO A 84 5.78 -16.55 2.54
N ILE A 85 5.18 -16.26 1.38
CA ILE A 85 3.92 -15.52 1.24
C ILE A 85 2.90 -16.43 0.57
N ASP A 86 1.75 -16.67 1.22
CA ASP A 86 0.67 -17.47 0.63
C ASP A 86 -0.28 -16.62 -0.22
N VAL A 87 -0.50 -15.35 0.17
CA VAL A 87 -1.37 -14.41 -0.54
C VAL A 87 -0.73 -13.02 -0.57
N LEU A 88 -0.74 -12.39 -1.74
CA LEU A 88 -0.41 -10.98 -1.93
C LEU A 88 -1.68 -10.20 -2.29
N ALA A 89 -2.04 -9.22 -1.47
CA ALA A 89 -3.10 -8.25 -1.77
C ALA A 89 -2.47 -6.91 -2.16
N ILE A 90 -2.81 -6.38 -3.33
CA ILE A 90 -2.33 -5.09 -3.81
C ILE A 90 -3.48 -4.08 -3.78
N CYS A 91 -3.28 -2.97 -3.08
CA CYS A 91 -4.23 -1.85 -3.02
C CYS A 91 -3.49 -0.55 -3.35
N LEU A 92 -3.42 -0.24 -4.65
CA LEU A 92 -2.71 0.91 -5.23
C LEU A 92 -3.54 1.55 -6.36
N GLY A 93 -3.08 2.72 -6.81
CA GLY A 93 -3.69 3.48 -7.90
C GLY A 93 -4.19 4.87 -7.48
N THR A 94 -4.40 5.12 -6.18
CA THR A 94 -4.85 6.42 -5.67
C THR A 94 -3.87 7.54 -6.03
N ASN A 95 -2.58 7.31 -5.80
CA ASN A 95 -1.55 8.32 -6.01
C ASN A 95 -1.20 8.51 -7.49
N ASP A 96 -1.43 7.51 -8.32
CA ASP A 96 -1.26 7.59 -9.77
C ASP A 96 -2.26 8.59 -10.40
N GLN A 97 -3.40 8.83 -9.74
CA GLN A 97 -4.35 9.88 -10.14
C GLN A 97 -3.92 11.30 -9.77
N LYS A 98 -2.79 11.51 -9.07
CA LYS A 98 -2.26 12.87 -8.87
C LYS A 98 -2.09 13.53 -10.25
N HIS A 99 -2.58 14.76 -10.39
CA HIS A 99 -2.51 15.50 -11.66
C HIS A 99 -1.11 15.56 -12.27
N ALA A 100 -0.06 15.57 -11.42
CA ALA A 100 1.33 15.54 -11.85
C ALA A 100 1.71 14.34 -12.74
N PHE A 101 0.98 13.23 -12.67
CA PHE A 101 1.24 12.02 -13.46
C PHE A 101 0.38 11.92 -14.72
N GLY A 102 -0.77 12.61 -14.77
CA GLY A 102 -1.63 12.65 -15.96
C GLY A 102 -2.12 11.28 -16.44
N ARG A 103 -2.36 10.33 -15.53
CA ARG A 103 -2.81 8.97 -15.85
C ARG A 103 -4.33 8.85 -15.74
N ASN A 104 -4.95 8.17 -16.69
CA ASN A 104 -6.35 7.76 -16.58
C ASN A 104 -6.45 6.38 -15.88
N ALA A 105 -7.67 5.94 -15.56
CA ALA A 105 -7.87 4.67 -14.87
C ALA A 105 -7.35 3.44 -15.63
N GLN A 106 -7.40 3.45 -16.97
CA GLN A 106 -6.88 2.37 -17.81
C GLN A 106 -5.35 2.34 -17.78
N ASP A 107 -4.68 3.48 -17.85
CA ASP A 107 -3.22 3.56 -17.74
C ASP A 107 -2.74 3.01 -16.40
N ILE A 108 -3.46 3.34 -15.32
CA ILE A 108 -3.18 2.84 -13.97
C ILE A 108 -3.37 1.32 -13.90
N ALA A 109 -4.50 0.81 -14.40
CA ALA A 109 -4.79 -0.62 -14.37
C ALA A 109 -3.81 -1.46 -15.21
N LEU A 110 -3.29 -0.89 -16.30
CA LEU A 110 -2.28 -1.51 -17.16
C LEU A 110 -0.85 -1.23 -16.71
N CYS A 111 -0.65 -0.50 -15.62
CA CYS A 111 0.67 -0.12 -15.11
C CYS A 111 1.54 0.56 -16.19
N VAL A 112 0.96 1.55 -16.90
CA VAL A 112 1.70 2.33 -17.90
C VAL A 112 2.60 3.35 -17.19
N ALA A 113 3.92 3.13 -17.30
CA ALA A 113 4.95 4.01 -16.76
C ALA A 113 5.08 5.32 -17.56
#